data_AF-A0A845I2X4-F1
#
_entry.id   AF-A0A845I2X4-F1
#
_cell.length_a   1.000
_cell.length_b   1.000
_cell.length_c   1.000
_cell.angle_alpha   90.00
_cell.angle_beta   90.00
_cell.angle_gamma   90.00
#
_symmetry.space_group_name_H-M   'P 1'
#
loop_
_entity.id
_entity.type
_entity.pdbx_description
1 polymer ?
#
loop_
_entity_poly.entity_id
_entity_poly.type
_entity_poly.pdbx_seq_one_letter_code
_entity_poly.pdbx_strand_id
1 'polypeptide(L)'
;MDDLKIRELVKRLDTASVVEQEAAWTLLRPLGAGVVPFLADAYGSTKKAQGRVALIFHAIRFARDSEAAFELGIRALKDKATLVRYRACGVCAYSLRPDAIPHLEELLEHPDAKTAEDAVAAIDAIKRKNHHYFIDRSHSGTSFWTVNPEDSAV
;
A
#
# COMPACT_ATOMS: atom_id res chain seq x y z
N MET A 1 -5.55 7.63 -22.35
CA MET A 1 -4.07 7.59 -22.29
C MET A 1 -3.66 6.19 -22.72
N ASP A 2 -2.67 6.06 -23.60
CA ASP A 2 -2.18 4.73 -24.02
C ASP A 2 -1.21 4.11 -22.99
N ASP A 3 -1.00 2.80 -23.10
CA ASP A 3 -0.17 2.01 -22.18
C ASP A 3 1.28 2.48 -22.12
N LEU A 4 1.85 2.92 -23.25
CA LEU A 4 3.21 3.43 -23.30
C LEU A 4 3.33 4.67 -22.42
N LYS A 5 2.37 5.58 -22.54
CA LYS A 5 2.35 6.81 -21.75
C LYS A 5 2.13 6.55 -20.27
N ILE A 6 1.29 5.57 -19.93
CA ILE A 6 1.09 5.13 -18.54
C ILE A 6 2.42 4.62 -17.96
N ARG A 7 3.13 3.74 -18.68
CA ARG A 7 4.43 3.20 -18.25
C ARG A 7 5.48 4.30 -18.07
N GLU A 8 5.53 5.30 -18.95
CA GLU A 8 6.41 6.46 -18.79
C GLU A 8 6.11 7.25 -17.51
N LEU A 9 4.84 7.51 -17.23
CA LEU A 9 4.43 8.24 -16.03
C LEU A 9 4.69 7.45 -14.75
N VAL A 10 4.43 6.14 -14.75
CA VAL A 10 4.77 5.26 -13.62
C VAL A 10 6.29 5.26 -13.37
N LYS A 11 7.11 5.22 -14.44
CA LYS A 11 8.57 5.30 -14.31
C LYS A 11 9.04 6.61 -13.66
N ARG A 12 8.32 7.72 -13.85
CA ARG A 12 8.62 9.01 -13.20
C ARG A 12 8.41 8.98 -11.68
N LEU A 13 7.72 7.97 -11.14
CA LEU A 13 7.62 7.77 -9.69
C LEU A 13 8.94 7.29 -9.08
N ASP A 14 9.88 6.72 -9.87
CA ASP A 14 11.22 6.29 -9.42
C ASP A 14 12.19 7.47 -9.19
N THR A 15 11.74 8.41 -8.37
CA THR A 15 12.44 9.63 -7.98
C THR A 15 12.42 9.78 -6.46
N ALA A 16 13.27 10.67 -5.95
CA ALA A 16 13.23 11.06 -4.53
C ALA A 16 12.41 12.35 -4.32
N SER A 17 12.00 13.02 -5.40
CA SER A 17 11.24 14.27 -5.37
C SER A 17 9.75 13.98 -5.21
N VAL A 18 9.19 14.34 -4.06
CA VAL A 18 7.74 14.24 -3.80
C VAL A 18 6.94 15.06 -4.82
N VAL A 19 7.47 16.23 -5.23
CA VAL A 19 6.82 17.10 -6.23
C VAL A 19 6.71 16.40 -7.59
N GLU A 20 7.76 15.68 -8.02
CA GLU A 20 7.73 14.92 -9.26
C GLU A 20 6.79 13.72 -9.18
N GLN A 21 6.74 13.05 -8.01
CA GLN A 21 5.81 11.94 -7.77
C GLN A 21 4.35 12.41 -7.86
N GLU A 22 4.00 13.51 -7.19
CA GLU A 22 2.65 14.09 -7.21
C GLU A 22 2.27 14.58 -8.62
N ALA A 23 3.21 15.18 -9.36
CA ALA A 23 2.97 15.60 -10.74
C ALA A 23 2.66 14.40 -11.66
N ALA A 24 3.41 13.30 -11.51
CA ALA A 24 3.14 12.07 -12.27
C ALA A 24 1.81 11.43 -11.82
N TRP A 25 1.56 11.35 -10.52
CA TRP A 25 0.35 10.76 -9.96
C TRP A 25 -0.92 11.51 -10.35
N THR A 26 -0.88 12.84 -10.41
CA THR A 26 -2.01 13.67 -10.88
C THR A 26 -2.53 13.23 -12.26
N LEU A 27 -1.61 12.81 -13.14
CA LEU A 27 -1.95 12.33 -14.49
C LEU A 27 -2.42 10.86 -14.50
N LEU A 28 -1.97 10.06 -13.54
CA LEU A 28 -2.31 8.64 -13.42
C LEU A 28 -3.62 8.39 -12.67
N ARG A 29 -3.92 9.22 -11.66
CA ARG A 29 -5.06 9.08 -10.75
C ARG A 29 -6.42 8.89 -11.45
N PRO A 30 -6.74 9.58 -12.57
CA PRO A 30 -8.02 9.39 -13.26
C PRO A 30 -8.23 7.98 -13.84
N LEU A 31 -7.18 7.17 -13.99
CA LEU A 31 -7.28 5.79 -14.48
C LEU A 31 -7.90 4.84 -13.44
N GLY A 32 -8.05 5.27 -12.18
CA GLY A 32 -8.56 4.44 -11.10
C GLY A 32 -7.75 3.16 -10.93
N ALA A 33 -8.43 2.04 -10.67
CA ALA A 33 -7.77 0.74 -10.50
C ALA A 33 -7.02 0.25 -11.76
N GLY A 34 -7.32 0.81 -12.95
CA GLY A 34 -6.64 0.47 -14.19
C GLY A 34 -5.14 0.79 -14.21
N VAL A 35 -4.66 1.66 -13.30
CA VAL A 35 -3.22 1.94 -13.17
C VAL A 35 -2.45 0.84 -12.43
N VAL A 36 -3.13 0.05 -11.59
CA VAL A 36 -2.49 -0.87 -10.64
C VAL A 36 -1.59 -1.91 -11.32
N PRO A 37 -1.99 -2.55 -12.44
CA PRO A 37 -1.10 -3.48 -13.15
C PRO A 37 0.22 -2.82 -13.56
N PHE A 38 0.19 -1.56 -13.98
CA PHE A 38 1.40 -0.81 -14.34
C PHE A 38 2.28 -0.49 -13.13
N LEU A 39 1.68 -0.21 -11.97
CA LEU A 39 2.43 -0.05 -10.71
C LEU A 39 3.11 -1.36 -10.31
N ALA A 40 2.39 -2.49 -10.42
CA ALA A 40 2.90 -3.81 -10.09
C ALA A 40 4.05 -4.26 -11.03
N ASP A 41 3.89 -4.04 -12.34
CA ASP A 41 4.94 -4.27 -13.34
C ASP A 41 6.22 -3.48 -13.03
N ALA A 42 6.06 -2.20 -12.67
CA ALA A 42 7.19 -1.31 -12.43
C ALA A 42 7.96 -1.65 -11.15
N TYR A 43 7.30 -2.19 -10.12
CA TYR A 43 7.83 -2.36 -8.76
C TYR A 43 9.21 -3.05 -8.72
N GLY A 44 9.41 -4.12 -9.49
CA GLY A 44 10.69 -4.84 -9.54
C GLY A 44 11.83 -4.05 -10.19
N SER A 45 11.52 -3.10 -11.07
CA SER A 45 12.50 -2.27 -11.78
C SER A 45 12.77 -0.93 -11.09
N THR A 46 11.91 -0.53 -10.14
CA THR A 46 12.02 0.73 -9.39
C THR A 46 13.16 0.69 -8.38
N LYS A 47 14.18 1.50 -8.61
CA LYS A 47 15.45 1.44 -7.86
C LYS A 47 15.34 2.13 -6.51
N LYS A 48 14.69 3.29 -6.46
CA LYS A 48 14.60 4.12 -5.25
C LYS A 48 13.55 3.58 -4.30
N ALA A 49 13.87 3.57 -3.01
CA ALA A 49 12.92 3.17 -1.98
C ALA A 49 11.69 4.10 -1.99
N GLN A 50 11.88 5.41 -2.17
CA GLN A 50 10.81 6.40 -2.28
C GLN A 50 9.88 6.11 -3.47
N GLY A 51 10.42 5.66 -4.60
CA GLY A 51 9.61 5.23 -5.74
C GLY A 51 8.76 4.02 -5.40
N ARG A 52 9.37 2.98 -4.80
CA ARG A 52 8.61 1.80 -4.35
C ARG A 52 7.55 2.15 -3.32
N VAL A 53 7.84 3.05 -2.37
CA VAL A 53 6.84 3.59 -1.43
C VAL A 53 5.67 4.24 -2.18
N ALA A 54 5.94 5.07 -3.20
CA ALA A 54 4.88 5.71 -3.98
C ALA A 54 4.00 4.68 -4.71
N LEU A 55 4.60 3.66 -5.33
CA LEU A 55 3.85 2.59 -6.00
C LEU A 55 2.88 1.89 -5.03
N ILE A 56 3.36 1.48 -3.86
CA ILE A 56 2.52 0.78 -2.87
C ILE A 56 1.48 1.74 -2.28
N PHE A 57 1.88 2.96 -1.92
CA PHE A 57 0.98 3.97 -1.35
C PHE A 57 -0.21 4.24 -2.26
N HIS A 58 0.02 4.43 -3.55
CA HIS A 58 -1.04 4.66 -4.52
C HIS A 58 -1.90 3.41 -4.79
N ALA A 59 -1.36 2.21 -4.58
CA ALA A 59 -2.11 0.96 -4.70
C ALA A 59 -3.07 0.72 -3.52
N ILE A 60 -2.79 1.26 -2.32
CA ILE A 60 -3.61 1.03 -1.10
C ILE A 60 -5.10 1.24 -1.38
N ARG A 61 -5.46 2.36 -2.01
CA ARG A 61 -6.86 2.72 -2.24
C ARG A 61 -7.65 1.77 -3.14
N PHE A 62 -6.99 0.81 -3.78
CA PHE A 62 -7.60 -0.20 -4.64
C PHE A 62 -7.55 -1.59 -4.03
N ALA A 63 -6.99 -1.76 -2.83
CA ALA A 63 -6.72 -3.08 -2.25
C ALA A 63 -7.97 -3.91 -1.91
N ARG A 64 -9.15 -3.27 -1.82
CA ARG A 64 -10.44 -3.97 -1.61
C ARG A 64 -10.97 -4.62 -2.88
N ASP A 65 -10.75 -3.99 -4.04
CA ASP A 65 -11.41 -4.34 -5.30
C ASP A 65 -10.43 -4.79 -6.40
N SER A 66 -9.11 -4.70 -6.16
CA SER A 66 -8.08 -5.05 -7.13
C SER A 66 -7.14 -6.12 -6.57
N GLU A 67 -7.23 -7.32 -7.15
CA GLU A 67 -6.31 -8.42 -6.85
C GLU A 67 -4.85 -8.01 -7.08
N ALA A 68 -4.58 -7.26 -8.15
CA ALA A 68 -3.25 -6.76 -8.46
C ALA A 68 -2.71 -5.81 -7.38
N ALA A 69 -3.57 -5.02 -6.72
CA ALA A 69 -3.15 -4.13 -5.65
C ALA A 69 -2.82 -4.93 -4.39
N PHE A 70 -3.65 -5.92 -4.08
CA PHE A 70 -3.43 -6.82 -2.97
C PHE A 70 -2.13 -7.62 -3.11
N GLU A 71 -1.93 -8.29 -4.24
CA GLU A 71 -0.72 -9.07 -4.55
C GLU A 71 0.55 -8.20 -4.56
N LEU A 72 0.45 -6.96 -5.05
CA LEU A 72 1.53 -6.00 -4.95
C LEU A 72 1.87 -5.68 -3.47
N GLY A 73 0.86 -5.54 -2.61
CA GLY A 73 1.04 -5.42 -1.17
C GLY A 73 1.75 -6.63 -0.56
N ILE A 74 1.27 -7.85 -0.83
CA ILE A 74 1.88 -9.09 -0.33
C ILE A 74 3.35 -9.20 -0.75
N ARG A 75 3.66 -8.92 -2.02
CA ARG A 75 5.04 -8.89 -2.52
C ARG A 75 5.89 -7.87 -1.76
N ALA A 76 5.35 -6.70 -1.46
CA ALA A 76 6.07 -5.60 -0.82
C ALA A 76 6.30 -5.78 0.69
N LEU A 77 5.65 -6.75 1.35
CA LEU A 77 5.97 -7.15 2.74
C LEU A 77 7.42 -7.61 2.88
N LYS A 78 8.02 -8.12 1.80
CA LYS A 78 9.41 -8.61 1.75
C LYS A 78 10.42 -7.54 1.29
N ASP A 79 10.01 -6.27 1.15
CA ASP A 79 10.93 -5.20 0.74
C ASP A 79 12.00 -4.95 1.80
N LYS A 80 13.21 -4.62 1.35
CA LYS A 80 14.34 -4.26 2.22
C LYS A 80 14.10 -2.97 3.01
N ALA A 81 13.30 -2.04 2.49
CA ALA A 81 13.04 -0.75 3.13
C ALA A 81 11.84 -0.83 4.09
N THR A 82 12.05 -0.45 5.36
CA THR A 82 11.00 -0.43 6.40
C THR A 82 9.75 0.33 5.96
N LEU A 83 9.91 1.51 5.34
CA LEU A 83 8.76 2.31 4.91
C LEU A 83 7.94 1.63 3.80
N VAL A 84 8.56 0.80 2.95
CA VAL A 84 7.82 0.02 1.96
C VAL A 84 7.01 -1.08 2.65
N ARG A 85 7.60 -1.79 3.61
CA ARG A 85 6.88 -2.79 4.42
C ARG A 85 5.72 -2.18 5.21
N TYR A 86 5.89 -1.00 5.79
CA TYR A 86 4.80 -0.25 6.43
C TYR A 86 3.62 -0.01 5.46
N ARG A 87 3.90 0.45 4.23
CA ARG A 87 2.85 0.66 3.22
C ARG A 87 2.21 -0.66 2.79
N ALA A 88 2.99 -1.74 2.70
CA ALA A 88 2.50 -3.08 2.38
C ALA A 88 1.55 -3.63 3.47
N CYS A 89 1.90 -3.47 4.76
CA CYS A 89 0.99 -3.73 5.87
C CYS A 89 -0.30 -2.90 5.74
N GLY A 90 -0.18 -1.64 5.30
CA GLY A 90 -1.32 -0.78 5.00
C GLY A 90 -2.23 -1.34 3.88
N VAL A 91 -1.67 -1.85 2.78
CA VAL A 91 -2.45 -2.52 1.71
C VAL A 91 -3.25 -3.68 2.31
N CYS A 92 -2.59 -4.55 3.08
CA CYS A 92 -3.23 -5.70 3.71
C CYS A 92 -4.35 -5.29 4.68
N ALA A 93 -4.05 -4.34 5.58
CA ALA A 93 -5.00 -3.83 6.57
C ALA A 93 -6.23 -3.18 5.91
N TYR A 94 -6.03 -2.43 4.82
CA TYR A 94 -7.13 -1.77 4.13
C TYR A 94 -7.98 -2.72 3.28
N SER A 95 -7.37 -3.78 2.72
CA SER A 95 -8.09 -4.83 2.00
C SER A 95 -9.06 -5.60 2.90
N LEU A 96 -8.78 -5.67 4.21
CA LEU A 96 -9.50 -6.49 5.19
C LEU A 96 -9.60 -7.97 4.81
N ARG A 97 -8.73 -8.46 3.93
CA ARG A 97 -8.76 -9.84 3.47
C ARG A 97 -8.04 -10.78 4.46
N PRO A 98 -8.72 -11.84 4.95
CA PRO A 98 -8.10 -12.78 5.89
C PRO A 98 -6.93 -13.58 5.32
N ASP A 99 -6.86 -13.77 4.00
CA ASP A 99 -5.76 -14.47 3.32
C ASP A 99 -4.41 -13.72 3.38
N ALA A 100 -4.40 -12.44 3.81
CA ALA A 100 -3.17 -11.71 4.10
C ALA A 100 -2.51 -12.13 5.43
N ILE A 101 -3.28 -12.72 6.36
CA ILE A 101 -2.82 -12.98 7.74
C ILE A 101 -1.56 -13.85 7.78
N PRO A 102 -1.47 -14.99 7.05
CA PRO A 102 -0.25 -15.82 7.08
C PRO A 102 1.00 -15.05 6.65
N HIS A 103 0.88 -14.15 5.68
CA HIS A 103 2.00 -13.31 5.21
C HIS A 103 2.40 -12.24 6.22
N LEU A 104 1.44 -11.71 6.99
CA LEU A 104 1.70 -10.77 8.07
C LEU A 104 2.30 -11.47 9.31
N GLU A 105 1.91 -12.71 9.58
CA GLU A 105 2.47 -13.51 10.68
C GLU A 105 3.97 -13.77 10.49
N GLU A 106 4.44 -13.95 9.24
CA GLU A 106 5.88 -14.02 8.92
C GLU A 106 6.66 -12.78 9.39
N LEU A 107 6.02 -11.61 9.47
CA LEU A 107 6.67 -10.36 9.87
C LEU A 107 6.75 -10.16 11.39
N LEU A 108 6.05 -10.97 12.20
CA LEU A 108 6.05 -10.83 13.65
C LEU A 108 7.42 -11.13 14.27
N GLU A 109 8.22 -11.96 13.60
CA GLU A 109 9.58 -12.30 14.00
C GLU A 109 10.66 -11.43 13.32
N HIS A 110 10.25 -10.41 12.57
CA HIS A 110 11.18 -9.58 11.82
C HIS A 110 12.07 -8.75 12.77
N PRO A 111 13.40 -8.64 12.53
CA PRO A 111 14.33 -7.98 13.44
C PRO A 111 14.08 -6.47 13.61
N ASP A 112 13.49 -5.83 12.61
CA ASP A 112 12.98 -4.46 12.73
C ASP A 112 11.66 -4.45 13.49
N ALA A 113 11.70 -4.05 14.77
CA ALA A 113 10.55 -4.00 15.66
C ALA A 113 9.37 -3.22 15.07
N LYS A 114 9.64 -2.16 14.28
CA LYS A 114 8.56 -1.39 13.65
C LYS A 114 7.76 -2.21 12.65
N THR A 115 8.45 -3.06 11.90
CA THR A 115 7.81 -3.99 10.94
C THR A 115 6.90 -4.98 11.66
N ALA A 116 7.35 -5.54 12.79
CA ALA A 116 6.53 -6.45 13.59
C ALA A 116 5.29 -5.74 14.18
N GLU A 117 5.46 -4.53 14.73
CA GLU A 117 4.34 -3.72 15.22
C GLU A 117 3.31 -3.38 14.12
N ASP A 118 3.79 -3.05 12.92
CA ASP A 118 2.93 -2.73 11.78
C ASP A 118 2.14 -3.97 11.32
N ALA A 119 2.77 -5.15 11.35
CA ALA A 119 2.10 -6.42 11.05
C ALA A 119 1.02 -6.76 12.09
N VAL A 120 1.29 -6.58 13.39
CA VAL A 120 0.29 -6.75 14.45
C VAL A 120 -0.92 -5.85 14.22
N ALA A 121 -0.68 -4.56 13.93
CA ALA A 121 -1.76 -3.61 13.67
C ALA A 121 -2.59 -3.98 12.42
N ALA A 122 -1.93 -4.48 11.36
CA ALA A 122 -2.63 -4.94 10.16
C ALA A 122 -3.48 -6.19 10.42
N ILE A 123 -2.94 -7.17 11.16
CA ILE A 123 -3.68 -8.38 11.57
C ILE A 123 -4.90 -8.01 12.41
N ASP A 124 -4.75 -7.09 13.37
CA ASP A 124 -5.87 -6.64 14.19
C ASP A 124 -6.96 -5.94 13.36
N ALA A 125 -6.56 -5.02 12.47
CA ALA A 125 -7.50 -4.38 11.54
C ALA A 125 -8.30 -5.41 10.70
N ILE A 126 -7.63 -6.43 10.17
CA ILE A 126 -8.27 -7.51 9.40
C ILE A 126 -9.22 -8.32 10.28
N LYS A 127 -8.77 -8.79 11.46
CA LYS A 127 -9.58 -9.61 12.38
C LYS A 127 -10.81 -8.87 12.89
N ARG A 128 -10.70 -7.55 13.07
CA ARG A 128 -11.79 -6.67 13.50
C ARG A 128 -12.66 -6.18 12.35
N LYS A 129 -12.29 -6.46 11.10
CA LYS A 129 -12.91 -5.91 9.89
C LYS A 129 -12.98 -4.37 9.92
N ASN A 130 -11.96 -3.74 10.50
CA ASN A 130 -11.89 -2.29 10.67
C ASN A 130 -10.49 -1.77 10.35
N HIS A 131 -10.33 -1.20 9.16
CA HIS A 131 -9.06 -0.68 8.67
C HIS A 131 -8.50 0.49 9.48
N HIS A 132 -9.35 1.22 10.22
CA HIS A 132 -8.88 2.33 11.06
C HIS A 132 -7.94 1.87 12.17
N TYR A 133 -8.09 0.64 12.67
CA TYR A 133 -7.23 0.09 13.73
C TYR A 133 -5.77 -0.11 13.29
N PHE A 134 -5.48 -0.05 11.99
CA PHE A 134 -4.08 -0.01 11.53
C PHE A 134 -3.34 1.25 12.02
N ILE A 135 -4.04 2.38 12.11
CA ILE A 135 -3.51 3.63 12.66
C ILE A 135 -3.93 3.85 14.11
N ASP A 136 -5.18 3.49 14.48
CA ASP A 136 -5.73 3.60 15.83
C ASP A 136 -5.42 2.34 16.63
N ARG A 137 -4.13 2.10 16.87
CA ARG A 137 -3.65 0.85 17.48
C ARG A 137 -4.13 0.62 18.91
N SER A 138 -4.58 1.66 19.60
CA SER A 138 -5.12 1.60 20.95
C SER A 138 -6.65 1.51 20.98
N HIS A 139 -7.31 1.46 19.82
CA HIS A 139 -8.77 1.46 19.67
C HIS A 139 -9.42 2.64 20.40
N SER A 140 -8.75 3.80 20.35
CA SER A 140 -9.19 5.01 21.06
C SER A 140 -10.46 5.62 20.48
N GLY A 141 -10.77 5.33 19.20
CA GLY A 141 -11.82 6.01 18.46
C GLY A 141 -11.49 7.47 18.11
N THR A 142 -10.21 7.88 18.22
CA THR A 142 -9.79 9.26 17.97
C THR A 142 -8.91 9.42 16.72
N SER A 143 -8.47 8.32 16.12
CA SER A 143 -7.67 8.30 14.90
C SER A 143 -8.40 7.55 13.79
N PHE A 144 -8.58 8.19 12.64
CA PHE A 144 -9.33 7.62 11.51
C PHE A 144 -8.45 7.58 10.26
N TRP A 145 -8.36 6.40 9.64
CA TRP A 145 -7.63 6.25 8.40
C TRP A 145 -8.58 6.38 7.21
N THR A 146 -8.78 7.59 6.72
CA THR A 146 -9.56 7.81 5.48
C THR A 146 -8.68 7.56 4.27
N VAL A 147 -8.91 6.44 3.59
CA VAL A 147 -8.27 6.10 2.31
C VAL A 147 -9.15 6.52 1.14
N ASN A 148 -10.37 5.98 1.11
CA ASN A 148 -11.44 6.42 0.23
C ASN A 148 -12.59 6.97 1.09
N PRO A 149 -13.16 8.15 0.77
CA PRO A 149 -14.21 8.78 1.58
C PRO A 149 -15.45 7.90 1.82
N GLU A 150 -15.82 7.09 0.83
CA GLU A 150 -16.97 6.17 0.88
C GLU A 150 -16.84 5.07 1.93
N ASP A 151 -15.61 4.73 2.32
CA ASP A 151 -15.32 3.67 3.29
C ASP A 151 -15.33 4.14 4.74
N SER A 152 -15.47 5.45 4.98
CA SER A 152 -15.51 6.04 6.31
C SER A 152 -16.93 6.09 6.90
N ALA A 153 -17.94 5.63 6.14
CA ALA A 153 -19.36 5.67 6.50
C ALA A 153 -19.92 4.32 6.99
N VAL A 154 -19.07 3.30 7.16
CA VAL A 154 -19.46 1.93 7.55
C VAL A 154 -18.95 1.60 8.95
#